data_AF-A0A1R2BKJ5-F1
#
_entry.id   AF-A0A1R2BKJ5-F1
#
_cell.length_a   1.000
_cell.length_b   1.000
_cell.length_c   1.000
_cell.angle_alpha   90.00
_cell.angle_beta   90.00
_cell.angle_gamma   90.00
#
_symmetry.space_group_name_H-M   'P 1'
#
loop_
_entity.id
_entity.type
_entity.pdbx_description
1 polymer ?
#
loop_
_entity_poly.entity_id
_entity_poly.type
_entity_poly.pdbx_seq_one_letter_code
_entity_poly.pdbx_strand_id
1 'polypeptide(L)'
;MENNSKLRLAGSVVSSLAILYYLFEIEQQIENWVSYDDIINVTDCPQVYGLEIWLLTQSGIWCGSICIMLAVFIAPHMFKLMLCFMYLVGPVFFMWTVFALIVQASFVNCCAEEMDKCEDFYPFKNSSNFVVLLVVSLLFSVSVTVLLASVLISALWQQIRNSILRYQIV
;
A
#
# COMPACT_ATOMS: atom_id res chain seq x y z
N MET A 1 24.04 22.32 -6.81
CA MET A 1 24.39 20.92 -6.44
C MET A 1 24.21 20.64 -4.95
N GLU A 2 24.62 21.55 -4.05
CA GLU A 2 24.54 21.36 -2.58
C GLU A 2 23.11 21.17 -2.04
N ASN A 3 22.12 21.86 -2.61
CA ASN A 3 20.72 21.78 -2.15
C ASN A 3 20.10 20.38 -2.34
N ASN A 4 20.48 19.68 -3.42
CA ASN A 4 20.02 18.32 -3.68
C ASN A 4 20.62 17.30 -2.72
N SER A 5 21.83 17.55 -2.21
CA SER A 5 22.48 16.65 -1.24
C SER A 5 21.80 16.74 0.13
N LYS A 6 21.47 17.95 0.60
CA LYS A 6 20.75 18.16 1.87
C LYS A 6 19.36 17.53 1.85
N LEU A 7 18.61 17.70 0.75
CA LEU A 7 17.30 17.08 0.57
C LEU A 7 17.36 15.55 0.58
N ARG A 8 18.35 14.97 -0.12
CA ARG A 8 18.54 13.50 -0.16
C ARG A 8 18.93 12.93 1.20
N LEU A 9 19.77 13.63 1.96
CA LEU A 9 20.14 13.23 3.31
C LEU A 9 18.92 13.26 4.25
N ALA A 10 18.20 14.38 4.28
CA ALA A 10 16.99 14.52 5.10
C ALA A 10 15.93 13.47 4.73
N GLY A 11 15.67 13.27 3.43
CA GLY A 11 14.76 12.24 2.94
C GLY A 11 15.19 10.83 3.37
N SER A 12 16.49 10.52 3.30
CA SER A 12 17.01 9.21 3.72
C SER A 12 16.83 8.95 5.21
N VAL A 13 17.05 9.97 6.06
CA VAL A 13 16.84 9.86 7.52
C VAL A 13 15.37 9.62 7.83
N VAL A 14 14.46 10.41 7.25
CA VAL A 14 13.01 10.26 7.45
C VAL A 14 12.54 8.89 6.96
N SER A 15 12.99 8.45 5.78
CA SER A 15 12.66 7.12 5.27
C SER A 15 13.17 6.00 6.17
N SER A 16 14.38 6.11 6.71
CA SER A 16 14.94 5.09 7.60
C SER A 16 14.14 4.97 8.91
N LEU A 17 13.75 6.10 9.51
CA LEU A 17 12.91 6.12 10.70
C LEU A 17 11.53 5.51 10.43
N ALA A 18 10.91 5.86 9.29
CA ALA A 18 9.63 5.31 8.92
C ALA A 18 9.67 3.80 8.62
N ILE A 19 10.77 3.29 8.03
CA ILE A 19 10.97 1.84 7.84
C ILE A 19 11.03 1.14 9.19
N LEU A 20 11.79 1.66 10.15
CA LEU A 20 11.86 1.07 11.49
C LEU A 20 10.48 1.01 12.16
N TYR A 21 9.69 2.07 12.02
CA TYR A 21 8.32 2.11 12.51
C TYR A 21 7.45 1.01 11.89
N TYR A 22 7.42 0.89 10.56
CA TYR A 22 6.58 -0.12 9.91
C TYR A 22 7.09 -1.55 10.12
N LEU A 23 8.39 -1.76 10.27
CA LEU A 23 8.93 -3.07 10.64
C LEU A 23 8.47 -3.48 12.05
N PHE A 24 8.47 -2.54 12.99
CA PHE A 24 7.94 -2.76 14.34
C PHE A 24 6.45 -3.10 14.32
N GLU A 25 5.63 -2.37 13.54
CA GLU A 25 4.20 -2.68 13.42
C GLU A 25 3.95 -4.07 12.80
N ILE A 26 4.71 -4.43 11.76
CA ILE A 26 4.61 -5.76 11.12
C ILE A 26 4.99 -6.86 12.11
N GLU A 27 6.08 -6.69 12.85
CA GLU A 27 6.52 -7.65 13.87
C GLU A 27 5.44 -7.82 14.94
N GLN A 28 4.89 -6.73 15.46
CA GLN A 28 3.82 -6.76 16.45
C GLN A 28 2.55 -7.47 15.93
N GLN A 29 2.19 -7.27 14.66
CA GLN A 29 1.04 -7.95 14.04
C GLN A 29 1.30 -9.45 13.82
N ILE A 30 2.53 -9.84 13.47
CA ILE A 30 2.92 -11.25 13.30
C ILE A 30 2.95 -11.97 14.66
N GLU A 31 3.48 -11.33 15.71
CA GLU A 31 3.53 -11.90 17.05
C GLU A 31 2.14 -12.13 17.64
N ASN A 32 1.21 -11.20 17.38
CA ASN A 32 -0.18 -11.30 17.82
C ASN A 32 -1.09 -11.97 16.77
N TRP A 33 -0.52 -12.68 15.81
CA TRP A 33 -1.28 -13.29 14.73
C TRP A 33 -2.20 -14.40 15.24
N VAL A 34 -3.50 -14.26 14.97
CA VAL A 34 -4.50 -15.27 15.30
C VAL A 34 -4.77 -16.13 14.06
N SER A 35 -4.79 -17.45 14.23
CA SER A 35 -5.03 -18.37 13.13
C SER A 35 -6.48 -18.27 12.63
N TYR A 36 -6.71 -18.65 11.37
CA TYR A 36 -8.05 -18.66 10.79
C TYR A 36 -9.03 -19.54 11.58
N ASP A 37 -8.59 -20.72 12.00
CA ASP A 37 -9.41 -21.68 12.75
C ASP A 37 -9.82 -21.09 14.11
N ASP A 38 -8.90 -20.42 14.80
CA ASP A 38 -9.18 -19.77 16.09
C ASP A 38 -10.16 -18.61 15.93
N ILE A 39 -10.03 -17.79 14.88
CA ILE A 39 -10.95 -16.68 14.59
C ILE A 39 -12.37 -17.20 14.35
N ILE A 40 -12.52 -18.26 13.57
CA ILE A 40 -13.85 -18.85 13.31
C ILE A 40 -14.44 -19.42 14.59
N ASN A 41 -13.65 -20.18 15.36
CA ASN A 41 -14.11 -20.80 16.59
C ASN A 41 -14.55 -19.77 17.65
N VAL A 42 -13.99 -18.56 17.62
CA VAL A 42 -14.34 -17.47 18.56
C VAL A 42 -15.47 -16.59 18.04
N THR A 43 -15.41 -16.16 16.77
CA THR A 43 -16.27 -15.08 16.26
C THR A 43 -17.39 -15.53 15.33
N ASP A 44 -17.30 -16.73 14.73
CA ASP A 44 -18.12 -17.16 13.58
C ASP A 44 -18.08 -16.21 12.36
N CYS A 45 -17.20 -15.19 12.37
CA CYS A 45 -17.10 -14.17 11.34
C CYS A 45 -15.77 -14.30 10.56
N PRO A 46 -15.73 -15.08 9.46
CA PRO A 46 -14.50 -15.28 8.68
C PRO A 46 -13.97 -13.99 8.02
N GLN A 47 -14.80 -12.95 7.93
CA GLN A 47 -14.42 -11.65 7.39
C GLN A 47 -13.32 -10.97 8.20
N VAL A 48 -13.27 -11.20 9.52
CA VAL A 48 -12.22 -10.68 10.42
C VAL A 48 -10.84 -11.03 9.87
N TYR A 49 -10.64 -12.30 9.52
CA TYR A 49 -9.36 -12.78 9.02
C TYR A 49 -8.92 -12.09 7.73
N GLY A 50 -9.85 -11.85 6.81
CA GLY A 50 -9.56 -11.13 5.56
C GLY A 50 -9.10 -9.68 5.82
N LEU A 51 -9.66 -9.03 6.84
CA LEU A 51 -9.32 -7.66 7.22
C LEU A 51 -7.99 -7.57 7.96
N GLU A 52 -7.69 -8.54 8.83
CA GLU A 52 -6.38 -8.66 9.50
C GLU A 52 -5.26 -8.93 8.48
N ILE A 53 -5.49 -9.81 7.48
CA ILE A 53 -4.56 -9.98 6.36
C ILE A 53 -4.38 -8.66 5.60
N TRP A 54 -5.48 -7.94 5.34
CA TRP A 54 -5.38 -6.65 4.63
C TRP A 54 -4.55 -5.64 5.43
N LEU A 55 -4.70 -5.57 6.75
CA LEU A 55 -3.93 -4.68 7.62
C LEU A 55 -2.42 -5.00 7.60
N LEU A 56 -2.07 -6.28 7.68
CA LEU A 56 -0.67 -6.74 7.59
C LEU A 56 -0.07 -6.43 6.22
N THR A 57 -0.79 -6.75 5.15
CA THR A 57 -0.33 -6.49 3.78
C THR A 57 -0.20 -4.99 3.48
N GLN A 58 -1.09 -4.14 4.02
CA GLN A 58 -0.96 -2.69 3.93
C GLN A 58 0.33 -2.22 4.62
N SER A 59 0.60 -2.65 5.86
CA SER A 59 1.82 -2.28 6.59
C SER A 59 3.08 -2.70 5.81
N GLY A 60 3.07 -3.91 5.23
CA GLY A 60 4.13 -4.41 4.36
C GLY A 60 4.34 -3.57 3.09
N ILE A 61 3.25 -3.18 2.41
CA ILE A 61 3.31 -2.35 1.20
C ILE A 61 3.87 -0.96 1.51
N TRP A 62 3.47 -0.37 2.64
CA TRP A 62 4.00 0.93 3.08
C TRP A 62 5.50 0.84 3.40
N CYS A 63 5.92 -0.18 4.14
CA CYS A 63 7.33 -0.44 4.41
C CYS A 63 8.14 -0.60 3.12
N GLY A 64 7.65 -1.44 2.19
CA GLY A 64 8.28 -1.66 0.88
C GLY A 64 8.36 -0.38 0.04
N SER A 65 7.31 0.45 0.07
CA SER A 65 7.27 1.75 -0.63
C SER A 65 8.40 2.66 -0.16
N ILE A 66 8.59 2.75 1.16
CA ILE A 66 9.58 3.62 1.76
C ILE A 66 11.00 3.07 1.55
N CYS A 67 11.19 1.75 1.59
CA CYS A 67 12.47 1.11 1.22
C CYS A 67 12.90 1.49 -0.19
N ILE A 68 11.97 1.53 -1.14
CA ILE A 68 12.28 1.89 -2.54
C ILE A 68 12.56 3.39 -2.66
N MET A 69 11.82 4.25 -1.95
CA MET A 69 12.15 5.67 -1.88
C MET A 69 13.54 5.92 -1.31
N LEU A 70 13.91 5.21 -0.23
CA LEU A 70 15.26 5.26 0.35
C LEU A 70 16.32 4.83 -0.67
N ALA A 71 16.08 3.74 -1.40
CA ALA A 71 16.98 3.27 -2.46
C ALA A 71 17.18 4.34 -3.55
N VAL A 72 16.13 5.06 -3.94
CA VAL A 72 16.22 6.17 -4.91
C VAL A 72 16.96 7.38 -4.32
N PHE A 73 16.78 7.70 -3.04
CA PHE A 73 17.52 8.78 -2.39
C PHE A 73 19.02 8.48 -2.30
N ILE A 74 19.41 7.23 -2.05
CA ILE A 74 20.82 6.81 -2.01
C ILE A 74 21.38 6.71 -3.44
N ALA A 75 20.64 6.06 -4.35
CA ALA A 75 21.06 5.72 -5.70
C ALA A 75 20.03 6.19 -6.74
N PRO A 76 20.10 7.46 -7.21
CA PRO A 76 19.06 8.07 -8.06
C PRO A 76 18.95 7.44 -9.45
N HIS A 77 19.97 6.70 -9.90
CA HIS A 77 19.94 5.95 -11.16
C HIS A 77 18.97 4.75 -11.12
N MET A 78 18.50 4.35 -9.94
CA MET A 78 17.57 3.22 -9.74
C MET A 78 16.10 3.60 -9.93
N PHE A 79 15.78 4.75 -10.54
CA PHE A 79 14.39 5.22 -10.74
C PHE A 79 13.48 4.20 -11.48
N LYS A 80 14.06 3.28 -12.27
CA LYS A 80 13.31 2.19 -12.91
C LYS A 80 12.68 1.22 -11.90
N LEU A 81 13.30 1.04 -10.73
CA LEU A 81 12.75 0.26 -9.62
C LEU A 81 11.46 0.90 -9.08
N MET A 82 11.45 2.23 -8.98
CA MET A 82 10.27 3.00 -8.57
C MET A 82 9.11 2.81 -9.55
N LEU A 83 9.37 2.81 -10.86
CA LEU A 83 8.36 2.53 -11.90
C LEU A 83 7.75 1.13 -11.78
N CYS A 84 8.59 0.11 -11.55
CA CYS A 84 8.11 -1.26 -11.34
C CYS A 84 7.22 -1.36 -10.10
N PHE A 85 7.61 -0.68 -9.03
CA PHE A 85 6.84 -0.64 -7.79
C PHE A 85 5.50 0.09 -7.93
N MET A 86 5.48 1.22 -8.64
CA MET A 86 4.23 1.92 -8.96
C MET A 86 3.25 1.03 -9.75
N TYR A 87 3.78 0.15 -10.61
CA TYR A 87 2.99 -0.83 -11.35
C TYR A 87 2.32 -1.88 -10.46
N LEU A 88 2.97 -2.26 -9.36
CA LEU A 88 2.41 -3.20 -8.39
C LEU A 88 1.46 -2.49 -7.43
N VAL A 89 1.90 -1.37 -6.84
CA VAL A 89 1.16 -0.68 -5.77
C VAL A 89 0.05 0.23 -6.26
N GLY A 90 0.06 0.66 -7.51
CA GLY A 90 -1.08 1.36 -8.09
C GLY A 90 -2.28 0.41 -8.22
N PRO A 91 -2.33 -0.40 -9.28
CA PRO A 91 -3.52 -1.20 -9.61
C PRO A 91 -3.76 -2.38 -8.67
N VAL A 92 -2.72 -3.13 -8.27
CA VAL A 92 -2.93 -4.36 -7.47
C VAL A 92 -3.38 -4.02 -6.05
N PHE A 93 -2.72 -3.06 -5.40
CA PHE A 93 -3.12 -2.63 -4.07
C PHE A 93 -4.47 -1.90 -4.07
N PHE A 94 -4.80 -1.17 -5.13
CA PHE A 94 -6.14 -0.61 -5.31
C PHE A 94 -7.20 -1.71 -5.29
N MET A 95 -7.05 -2.76 -6.12
CA MET A 95 -8.00 -3.88 -6.16
C MET A 95 -8.10 -4.61 -4.81
N TRP A 96 -6.97 -4.81 -4.14
CA TRP A 96 -6.92 -5.43 -2.82
C TRP A 96 -7.64 -4.60 -1.75
N THR A 97 -7.50 -3.26 -1.80
CA THR A 97 -8.17 -2.35 -0.87
C THR A 97 -9.67 -2.24 -1.15
N VAL A 98 -10.09 -2.28 -2.43
CA VAL A 98 -11.51 -2.37 -2.79
C VAL A 98 -12.11 -3.67 -2.26
N PHE A 99 -11.41 -4.79 -2.40
CA PHE A 99 -11.84 -6.06 -1.82
C PHE A 99 -12.01 -5.97 -0.31
N ALA A 100 -11.04 -5.39 0.41
CA ALA A 100 -11.13 -5.20 1.85
C ALA A 100 -12.30 -4.31 2.29
N LEU A 101 -12.65 -3.27 1.51
CA LEU A 101 -13.85 -2.47 1.77
C LEU A 101 -15.15 -3.26 1.64
N ILE A 102 -15.24 -4.14 0.64
CA ILE A 102 -16.40 -5.04 0.48
C ILE A 102 -16.48 -5.99 1.67
N VAL A 103 -15.34 -6.57 2.08
CA VAL A 103 -15.27 -7.44 3.26
C VAL A 103 -15.63 -6.67 4.54
N GLN A 104 -15.18 -5.43 4.70
CA GLN A 104 -15.53 -4.57 5.85
C GLN A 104 -17.03 -4.35 5.97
N ALA A 105 -17.72 -4.12 4.86
CA ALA A 105 -19.17 -3.98 4.87
C ALA A 105 -19.88 -5.26 5.33
N SER A 106 -19.39 -6.44 4.90
CA SER A 106 -19.90 -7.73 5.38
C SER A 106 -19.56 -8.00 6.85
N PHE A 107 -18.38 -7.58 7.30
CA PHE A 107 -17.89 -7.74 8.66
C PHE A 107 -18.75 -6.96 9.66
N VAL A 108 -19.10 -5.71 9.35
CA VAL A 108 -19.96 -4.88 10.23
C VAL A 108 -21.31 -5.55 10.49
N ASN A 109 -21.88 -6.22 9.48
CA ASN A 109 -23.13 -6.95 9.64
C ASN A 109 -22.96 -8.21 10.50
N CYS A 110 -21.88 -8.97 10.29
CA CYS A 110 -21.60 -10.19 11.05
C CYS A 110 -21.35 -9.90 12.54
N CYS A 111 -20.49 -8.91 12.83
CA CYS A 111 -20.14 -8.56 14.21
C CYS A 111 -21.21 -7.73 14.93
N ALA A 112 -22.26 -7.26 14.25
CA ALA A 112 -23.42 -6.70 14.94
C ALA A 112 -24.22 -7.79 15.69
N GLU A 113 -24.16 -9.04 15.22
CA GLU A 113 -24.82 -10.19 15.86
C GLU A 113 -23.96 -10.81 16.98
N GLU A 114 -22.64 -10.67 16.91
CA GLU A 114 -21.65 -11.30 17.81
C GLU A 114 -20.69 -10.27 18.46
N MET A 115 -21.23 -9.12 18.91
CA MET A 115 -20.45 -7.96 19.36
C MET A 115 -19.33 -8.30 20.36
N ASP A 116 -19.64 -9.05 21.42
CA ASP A 116 -18.68 -9.38 22.49
C ASP A 116 -17.46 -10.17 21.99
N LYS A 117 -17.61 -10.95 20.91
CA LYS A 117 -16.52 -11.78 20.35
C LYS A 117 -15.63 -11.01 19.39
N CYS A 118 -16.12 -9.93 18.81
CA CYS A 118 -15.39 -9.14 17.82
C CYS A 118 -14.54 -8.01 18.44
N GLU A 119 -14.77 -7.65 19.71
CA GLU A 119 -14.16 -6.49 20.37
C GLU A 119 -12.63 -6.50 20.45
N ASP A 120 -12.02 -7.68 20.45
CA ASP A 120 -10.56 -7.83 20.54
C ASP A 120 -9.85 -7.58 19.21
N PHE A 121 -10.56 -7.64 18.08
CA PHE A 121 -9.98 -7.51 16.74
C PHE A 121 -9.88 -6.04 16.30
N TYR A 122 -8.78 -5.67 15.64
CA TYR A 122 -8.48 -4.28 15.30
C TYR A 122 -9.56 -3.60 14.44
N PRO A 123 -10.14 -4.25 13.40
CA PRO A 123 -11.20 -3.67 12.58
C PRO A 123 -12.47 -3.33 13.36
N PHE A 124 -12.73 -3.99 14.50
CA PHE A 124 -13.83 -3.67 15.40
C PHE A 124 -13.43 -2.59 16.40
N LYS A 125 -12.38 -2.87 17.18
CA LYS A 125 -11.88 -2.03 18.28
C LYS A 125 -11.60 -0.60 17.85
N ASN A 126 -11.05 -0.44 16.64
CA ASN A 126 -10.66 0.84 16.05
C ASN A 126 -11.35 1.07 14.70
N SER A 127 -12.64 0.73 14.57
CA SER A 127 -13.37 0.76 13.30
C SER A 127 -13.25 2.09 12.53
N SER A 128 -13.33 3.22 13.21
CA SER A 128 -13.18 4.54 12.58
C SER A 128 -11.79 4.74 11.97
N ASN A 129 -10.74 4.38 12.70
CA ASN A 129 -9.36 4.48 12.22
C ASN A 129 -9.11 3.49 11.07
N PHE A 130 -9.70 2.30 11.15
CA PHE A 130 -9.59 1.28 10.11
C PHE A 130 -10.25 1.73 8.80
N VAL A 131 -11.46 2.31 8.86
CA VAL A 131 -12.13 2.90 7.69
C VAL A 131 -11.32 4.06 7.10
N VAL A 132 -10.75 4.93 7.94
CA VAL A 132 -9.85 6.01 7.48
C VAL A 132 -8.64 5.42 6.76
N LEU A 133 -8.03 4.36 7.30
CA LEU A 133 -6.88 3.69 6.69
C LEU A 133 -7.21 3.11 5.31
N LEU A 134 -8.38 2.48 5.16
CA LEU A 134 -8.88 1.99 3.86
C LEU A 134 -9.05 3.13 2.84
N VAL A 135 -9.67 4.24 3.25
CA VAL A 135 -9.87 5.41 2.38
C VAL A 135 -8.54 6.04 1.97
N VAL A 136 -7.60 6.23 2.90
CA VAL A 136 -6.26 6.76 2.61
C VAL A 136 -5.51 5.83 1.66
N SER A 137 -5.61 4.52 1.86
CA SER A 137 -4.99 3.52 0.98
C SER A 137 -5.56 3.53 -0.44
N LEU A 138 -6.88 3.74 -0.58
CA LEU A 138 -7.51 3.95 -1.88
C LEU A 138 -7.01 5.22 -2.57
N LEU A 139 -7.02 6.36 -1.86
CA LEU A 139 -6.58 7.64 -2.45
C LEU A 139 -5.12 7.59 -2.88
N PHE A 140 -4.27 6.95 -2.07
CA PHE A 140 -2.87 6.73 -2.40
C PHE A 140 -2.73 5.86 -3.66
N SER A 141 -3.37 4.69 -3.70
CA SER A 141 -3.27 3.77 -4.84
C SER A 141 -3.85 4.35 -6.14
N VAL A 142 -4.96 5.10 -6.07
CA VAL A 142 -5.50 5.86 -7.21
C VAL A 142 -4.49 6.89 -7.71
N SER A 143 -3.89 7.67 -6.80
CA SER A 143 -2.91 8.69 -7.16
C SER A 143 -1.68 8.09 -7.86
N VAL A 144 -1.16 6.98 -7.34
CA VAL A 144 -0.05 6.23 -7.95
C VAL A 144 -0.45 5.69 -9.33
N THR A 145 -1.67 5.16 -9.46
CA THR A 145 -2.19 4.64 -10.73
C THR A 145 -2.33 5.73 -11.79
N VAL A 146 -2.86 6.90 -11.41
CA VAL A 146 -2.98 8.07 -12.31
C VAL A 146 -1.59 8.57 -12.73
N LEU A 147 -0.66 8.67 -11.78
CA LEU A 147 0.73 9.04 -12.10
C LEU A 147 1.34 8.05 -13.09
N LEU A 148 1.18 6.75 -12.85
CA LEU A 148 1.67 5.71 -13.75
C LEU A 148 1.08 5.83 -15.16
N ALA A 149 -0.25 6.00 -15.26
CA ALA A 149 -0.92 6.18 -16.55
C ALA A 149 -0.38 7.40 -17.30
N SER A 150 -0.15 8.52 -16.60
CA SER A 150 0.40 9.74 -17.21
C SER A 150 1.81 9.55 -17.77
N VAL A 151 2.66 8.79 -17.06
CA VAL A 151 4.02 8.47 -17.50
C VAL A 151 3.99 7.55 -18.71
N LEU A 152 3.12 6.54 -18.71
CA LEU A 152 2.96 5.61 -19.84
C LEU A 152 2.46 6.31 -21.10
N ILE A 153 1.44 7.17 -20.98
CA ILE A 153 0.91 7.96 -22.09
C ILE A 153 2.02 8.85 -22.66
N SER A 154 2.80 9.52 -21.79
CA SER A 154 3.91 10.38 -22.21
C SER A 154 5.01 9.59 -22.94
N ALA A 155 5.35 8.39 -22.46
CA ALA A 155 6.34 7.52 -23.09
C ALA A 155 5.86 7.02 -24.47
N LEU A 156 4.60 6.58 -24.56
CA LEU A 156 3.99 6.16 -25.82
C LEU A 156 3.95 7.30 -26.83
N TRP A 157 3.58 8.50 -26.39
CA TRP A 157 3.57 9.69 -27.24
C TRP A 157 4.97 10.03 -27.79
N GLN A 158 6.00 9.96 -26.95
CA GLN A 158 7.38 10.17 -27.39
C GLN A 158 7.83 9.11 -28.41
N GLN A 159 7.46 7.84 -28.21
CA GLN A 159 7.77 6.77 -29.14
C GLN A 159 7.09 6.98 -30.50
N ILE A 160 5.81 7.36 -30.51
CA ILE A 160 5.06 7.67 -31.73
C ILE A 160 5.70 8.85 -32.47
N ARG A 161 5.99 9.94 -31.76
CA ARG A 161 6.65 11.13 -32.35
C ARG A 161 8.00 10.78 -32.98
N ASN A 162 8.82 9.99 -32.28
CA ASN A 162 10.13 9.59 -32.77
C ASN A 162 10.03 8.65 -33.97
N SER A 163 9.01 7.77 -34.01
CA SER A 163 8.71 6.93 -35.17
C SER A 163 8.35 7.79 -36.40
N ILE A 164 7.42 8.73 -36.24
CA ILE A 164 6.98 9.63 -37.32
C ILE A 164 8.15 10.45 -37.87
N LEU A 165 8.97 11.05 -37.01
CA LEU A 165 10.16 11.80 -37.42
C LEU A 165 11.16 10.93 -38.18
N ARG A 166 11.34 9.66 -37.77
CA ARG A 166 12.23 8.73 -38.47
C ARG A 166 11.70 8.37 -39.86
N TYR A 167 10.39 8.28 -40.05
CA TYR A 167 9.76 8.06 -41.35
C TYR A 167 9.83 9.28 -42.28
N GLN A 168 9.97 10.50 -41.77
CA GLN A 168 10.10 11.72 -42.59
C GLN A 168 11.53 12.01 -43.09
N ILE A 169 12.54 11.31 -42.56
CA ILE A 169 13.96 11.50 -42.89
C ILE A 169 14.45 10.44 -43.91
N VAL A 170 13.58 9.50 -44.30
CA VAL A 170 13.84 8.47 -45.34
C VAL A 170 13.13 8.84 -46.63
#